data_AF-A0A6J8B3E7-F1
#
_entry.id   AF-A0A6J8B3E7-F1
#
_cell.length_a   1.000
_cell.length_b   1.000
_cell.length_c   1.000
_cell.angle_alpha   90.00
_cell.angle_beta   90.00
_cell.angle_gamma   90.00
#
_symmetry.space_group_name_H-M   'P 1'
#
loop_
_entity.id
_entity.type
_entity.pdbx_description
1 polymer ?
#
loop_
_entity_poly.entity_id
_entity_poly.type
_entity_poly.pdbx_seq_one_letter_code
_entity_poly.pdbx_strand_id
1 'polypeptide(L)'
;MATAPSYKSPPGLTKDKSYQQWKNEVKMWQLVTDLDKKKRGLALALSLQGKPREVALEVGPSDLNVDEGVDKLIAELDKLFEKDKVDQAYVTYSIFDKFHRREDVSMSDYIIEFEQRYNKCKKYDMALPHTSLAVKLLDNVGLSQSNRQLALTDLTLNSTQ
;
A
#
# COMPACT_ATOMS: atom_id res chain seq x y z
N MET A 1 19.64 -15.04 -22.17
CA MET A 1 18.68 -14.49 -23.15
C MET A 1 17.30 -14.63 -22.57
N ALA A 2 16.56 -13.53 -22.34
CA ALA A 2 15.17 -13.61 -21.88
C ALA A 2 14.30 -13.88 -23.12
N THR A 3 13.70 -15.06 -23.20
CA THR A 3 12.72 -15.41 -24.23
C THR A 3 11.53 -14.47 -24.16
N ALA A 4 11.06 -13.98 -25.32
CA ALA A 4 9.85 -13.16 -25.40
C ALA A 4 8.68 -13.89 -24.71
N PRO A 5 7.86 -13.20 -23.91
CA PRO A 5 6.73 -13.81 -23.23
C PRO A 5 5.75 -14.35 -24.26
N SER A 6 5.60 -15.68 -24.29
CA SER A 6 4.59 -16.34 -25.09
C SER A 6 3.23 -16.12 -24.44
N TYR A 7 2.19 -15.77 -25.22
CA TYR A 7 0.81 -15.68 -24.73
C TYR A 7 0.27 -17.03 -24.21
N LYS A 8 1.01 -18.11 -24.42
CA LYS A 8 0.77 -19.43 -23.81
C LYS A 8 1.11 -19.47 -22.31
N SER A 9 1.92 -18.53 -21.82
CA SER A 9 2.32 -18.45 -20.43
C SER A 9 1.61 -17.29 -19.73
N PRO A 10 1.06 -17.50 -18.53
CA PRO A 10 0.45 -16.41 -17.77
C PRO A 10 1.49 -15.38 -17.29
N PRO A 11 1.07 -14.12 -17.11
CA PRO A 11 1.96 -13.07 -16.63
C PRO A 11 2.36 -13.32 -15.17
N GLY A 12 3.66 -13.24 -14.89
CA GLY A 12 4.18 -13.33 -13.52
C GLY A 12 3.97 -12.04 -12.73
N LEU A 13 3.74 -12.19 -11.43
CA LEU A 13 3.71 -11.08 -10.47
C LEU A 13 5.13 -10.83 -9.95
N THR A 14 5.78 -9.79 -10.47
CA THR A 14 7.16 -9.41 -10.14
C THR A 14 7.21 -8.21 -9.21
N LYS A 15 8.35 -8.01 -8.51
CA LYS A 15 8.49 -6.94 -7.49
C LYS A 15 8.46 -5.53 -8.06
N ASP A 16 8.82 -5.37 -9.33
CA ASP A 16 8.84 -4.10 -10.08
C ASP A 16 7.46 -3.69 -10.60
N LYS A 17 6.45 -4.57 -10.47
CA LYS A 17 5.11 -4.36 -11.01
C LYS A 17 4.10 -4.17 -9.88
N SER A 18 3.21 -3.19 -10.01
CA SER A 18 2.10 -3.05 -9.08
C SER A 18 1.10 -4.20 -9.26
N TYR A 19 0.45 -4.60 -8.17
CA TYR A 19 -0.58 -5.62 -8.21
C TYR A 19 -1.73 -5.28 -9.19
N GLN A 20 -2.10 -3.99 -9.30
CA GLN A 20 -3.11 -3.52 -10.25
C GLN A 20 -2.66 -3.65 -11.72
N GLN A 21 -1.40 -3.32 -12.03
CA GLN A 21 -0.84 -3.54 -13.36
C GLN A 21 -0.86 -5.03 -13.72
N TRP A 22 -0.47 -5.90 -12.79
CA TRP A 22 -0.51 -7.34 -12.99
C TRP A 22 -1.94 -7.85 -13.22
N LYS A 23 -2.95 -7.41 -12.45
CA LYS A 23 -4.36 -7.78 -12.69
C LYS A 23 -4.82 -7.43 -14.11
N ASN A 24 -4.39 -6.28 -14.65
CA ASN A 24 -4.72 -5.89 -16.01
C ASN A 24 -4.05 -6.79 -17.06
N GLU A 25 -2.79 -7.18 -16.84
CA GLU A 25 -2.11 -8.16 -17.69
C GLU A 25 -2.78 -9.53 -17.65
N VAL A 26 -3.22 -10.00 -16.48
CA VAL A 26 -3.97 -11.26 -16.35
C VAL A 26 -5.25 -11.21 -17.19
N LYS A 27 -6.00 -10.10 -17.14
CA LYS A 27 -7.18 -9.90 -17.98
C LYS A 27 -6.84 -9.95 -19.47
N MET A 28 -5.79 -9.26 -19.89
CA MET A 28 -5.32 -9.31 -21.28
C MET A 28 -4.95 -10.73 -21.69
N TRP A 29 -4.23 -11.47 -20.84
CA TRP A 29 -3.86 -12.86 -21.07
C TRP A 29 -5.08 -13.78 -21.19
N GLN A 30 -6.10 -13.62 -20.35
CA GLN A 30 -7.34 -14.39 -20.43
C GLN A 30 -8.09 -14.21 -21.77
N LEU A 31 -7.92 -13.08 -22.44
CA LEU A 31 -8.52 -12.78 -23.75
C LEU A 31 -7.77 -13.42 -24.92
N VAL A 32 -6.46 -13.63 -24.80
CA VAL A 32 -5.60 -14.10 -25.89
C VAL A 32 -5.12 -15.54 -25.74
N THR A 33 -5.34 -16.16 -24.59
CA THR A 33 -4.87 -17.52 -24.31
C THR A 33 -5.80 -18.60 -24.88
N ASP A 34 -5.20 -19.63 -25.47
CA ASP A 34 -5.89 -20.84 -25.92
C ASP A 34 -6.11 -21.87 -24.79
N LEU A 35 -5.64 -21.55 -23.57
CA LEU A 35 -5.78 -22.44 -22.43
C LEU A 35 -7.26 -22.57 -22.03
N ASP A 36 -7.71 -23.81 -21.81
CA ASP A 36 -9.05 -24.11 -21.30
C ASP A 36 -9.35 -23.31 -20.03
N LYS A 37 -10.56 -22.73 -19.92
CA LYS A 37 -10.94 -21.86 -18.81
C LYS A 37 -10.66 -22.49 -17.44
N LYS A 38 -10.94 -23.79 -17.29
CA LYS A 38 -10.72 -24.53 -16.04
C LYS A 38 -9.26 -24.59 -15.66
N LYS A 39 -8.35 -24.62 -16.62
CA LYS A 39 -6.90 -24.73 -16.37
C LYS A 39 -6.23 -23.38 -16.10
N ARG A 40 -6.91 -22.27 -16.36
CA ARG A 40 -6.31 -20.93 -16.25
C ARG A 40 -5.95 -20.56 -14.81
N GLY A 41 -6.81 -20.92 -13.84
CA GLY A 41 -6.53 -20.69 -12.42
C GLY A 41 -5.25 -21.41 -11.97
N LEU A 42 -5.11 -22.68 -12.33
CA LEU A 42 -3.91 -23.48 -12.07
C LEU A 42 -2.66 -22.89 -12.72
N ALA A 43 -2.75 -22.52 -14.01
CA ALA A 43 -1.61 -21.96 -14.73
C ALA A 43 -1.15 -20.63 -14.09
N LEU A 44 -2.09 -19.78 -13.69
CA LEU A 44 -1.78 -18.53 -13.02
C LEU A 44 -1.14 -18.78 -11.65
N ALA A 45 -1.67 -19.71 -10.85
CA ALA A 45 -1.10 -20.10 -9.56
C ALA A 45 0.36 -20.58 -9.69
N LEU A 46 0.69 -21.34 -10.73
CA LEU A 46 2.05 -21.81 -11.00
C LEU A 46 3.02 -20.71 -11.43
N SER A 47 2.52 -19.58 -11.94
CA SER A 47 3.35 -18.42 -12.30
C SER A 47 3.68 -17.49 -11.11
N LEU A 48 2.96 -17.64 -10.01
CA LEU A 48 3.18 -16.85 -8.79
C LEU A 48 4.42 -17.33 -8.04
N GLN A 49 5.02 -16.42 -7.27
CA GLN A 49 6.18 -16.69 -6.43
C GLN A 49 5.99 -16.07 -5.04
N GLY A 50 6.69 -16.59 -4.02
CA GLY A 50 6.62 -16.07 -2.65
C GLY A 50 5.23 -16.16 -2.04
N LYS A 51 4.86 -15.16 -1.22
CA LYS A 51 3.59 -15.09 -0.47
C LYS A 51 2.33 -15.23 -1.35
N PRO A 52 2.22 -14.61 -2.54
CA PRO A 52 1.12 -14.88 -3.47
C PRO A 52 0.98 -16.36 -3.88
N ARG A 53 2.10 -17.08 -4.02
CA ARG A 53 2.08 -18.51 -4.35
C ARG A 53 1.58 -19.34 -3.18
N GLU A 54 1.98 -19.01 -1.96
CA GLU A 54 1.51 -19.70 -0.75
C GLU A 54 -0.01 -19.60 -0.64
N VAL A 55 -0.58 -18.39 -0.81
CA VAL A 55 -2.03 -18.18 -0.85
C VAL A 55 -2.70 -18.98 -1.96
N ALA A 56 -2.10 -19.03 -3.16
CA ALA A 56 -2.64 -19.83 -4.25
C ALA A 56 -2.67 -21.34 -3.95
N LEU A 57 -1.69 -21.85 -3.19
CA LEU A 57 -1.65 -23.25 -2.77
C LEU A 57 -2.70 -23.57 -1.70
N GLU A 58 -3.07 -22.59 -0.85
CA GLU A 58 -4.13 -22.73 0.15
C GLU A 58 -5.53 -22.85 -0.48
N VAL A 59 -5.79 -22.17 -1.60
CA VAL A 59 -7.05 -22.33 -2.36
C VAL A 59 -7.25 -23.78 -2.83
N GLY A 60 -6.15 -24.43 -3.21
CA GLY A 60 -6.14 -25.82 -3.61
C GLY A 60 -6.46 -26.06 -5.10
N PRO A 61 -5.94 -27.16 -5.69
CA PRO A 61 -6.06 -27.40 -7.14
C PRO A 61 -7.49 -27.58 -7.63
N SER A 62 -8.37 -28.21 -6.83
CA SER A 62 -9.75 -28.49 -7.21
C SER A 62 -10.57 -27.20 -7.38
N ASP A 63 -10.35 -26.22 -6.51
CA ASP A 63 -11.02 -24.92 -6.57
C ASP A 63 -10.48 -24.02 -7.67
N LEU A 64 -9.22 -24.22 -8.05
CA LEU A 64 -8.59 -23.51 -9.17
C LEU A 64 -8.86 -24.16 -10.54
N ASN A 65 -9.32 -25.42 -10.57
CA ASN A 65 -9.60 -26.18 -11.79
C ASN A 65 -11.06 -26.05 -12.25
N VAL A 66 -11.58 -24.81 -12.25
CA VAL A 66 -12.96 -24.47 -12.63
C VAL A 66 -12.96 -23.22 -13.51
N ASP A 67 -14.05 -22.93 -14.21
CA ASP A 67 -14.14 -21.82 -15.15
C ASP A 67 -13.83 -20.46 -14.47
N GLU A 68 -14.23 -20.31 -13.21
CA GLU A 68 -14.01 -19.15 -12.34
C GLU A 68 -12.70 -19.25 -11.51
N GLY A 69 -11.82 -20.21 -11.82
CA GLY A 69 -10.63 -20.48 -11.03
C GLY A 69 -9.66 -19.29 -10.95
N VAL A 70 -9.60 -18.47 -12.00
CA VAL A 70 -8.84 -17.21 -11.98
C VAL A 70 -9.48 -16.20 -11.04
N ASP A 71 -10.81 -16.05 -11.08
CA ASP A 71 -11.51 -15.07 -10.24
C ASP A 71 -11.40 -15.42 -8.76
N LYS A 72 -11.51 -16.71 -8.41
CA LYS A 72 -11.25 -17.21 -7.05
C LYS A 72 -9.83 -16.88 -6.58
N LEU A 73 -8.82 -17.12 -7.43
CA LEU A 73 -7.43 -16.79 -7.09
C LEU A 73 -7.23 -15.29 -6.89
N ILE A 74 -7.77 -14.46 -7.79
CA ILE A 74 -7.69 -13.00 -7.67
C ILE A 74 -8.40 -12.51 -6.39
N ALA A 75 -9.52 -13.12 -6.00
CA ALA A 75 -10.22 -12.74 -4.77
C ALA A 75 -9.37 -12.99 -3.51
N GLU A 76 -8.66 -14.11 -3.41
CA GLU A 76 -7.76 -14.36 -2.27
C GLU A 76 -6.52 -13.47 -2.29
N LEU A 77 -5.98 -13.19 -3.48
CA LEU A 77 -4.88 -12.24 -3.62
C LEU A 77 -5.32 -10.81 -3.29
N ASP A 78 -6.53 -10.39 -3.63
CA ASP A 78 -7.08 -9.09 -3.26
C ASP A 78 -7.08 -8.93 -1.72
N LYS A 79 -7.51 -9.95 -0.97
CA LYS A 79 -7.43 -9.94 0.51
C LYS A 79 -5.99 -9.82 1.02
N LEU A 80 -5.05 -10.55 0.40
CA LEU A 80 -3.63 -10.48 0.76
C LEU A 80 -3.08 -9.06 0.58
N PHE A 81 -3.31 -8.46 -0.58
CA PHE A 81 -2.77 -7.13 -0.92
C PHE A 81 -3.52 -5.99 -0.20
N GLU A 82 -4.79 -6.16 0.13
CA GLU A 82 -5.52 -5.24 1.02
C GLU A 82 -4.96 -5.28 2.43
N LYS A 83 -4.74 -6.48 3.00
CA LYS A 83 -4.11 -6.63 4.32
C LYS A 83 -2.71 -6.02 4.34
N ASP A 84 -1.90 -6.29 3.32
CA ASP A 84 -0.57 -5.68 3.21
C ASP A 84 -0.66 -4.14 3.09
N LYS A 85 -1.68 -3.58 2.42
CA LYS A 85 -1.91 -2.11 2.38
C LYS A 85 -2.26 -1.56 3.77
N VAL A 86 -3.13 -2.25 4.53
CA VAL A 86 -3.50 -1.85 5.90
C VAL A 86 -2.31 -1.95 6.84
N ASP A 87 -1.52 -3.03 6.77
CA ASP A 87 -0.32 -3.21 7.59
C ASP A 87 0.73 -2.14 7.25
N GLN A 88 0.94 -1.83 5.97
CA GLN A 88 1.84 -0.76 5.55
C GLN A 88 1.35 0.62 5.98
N ALA A 89 0.04 0.87 5.92
CA ALA A 89 -0.58 2.08 6.44
C ALA A 89 -0.33 2.18 7.95
N TYR A 90 -0.64 1.15 8.73
CA TYR A 90 -0.41 1.12 10.17
C TYR A 90 1.06 1.37 10.54
N VAL A 91 2.01 0.70 9.86
CA VAL A 91 3.45 0.91 10.10
C VAL A 91 3.86 2.34 9.77
N THR A 92 3.44 2.85 8.61
CA THR A 92 3.76 4.22 8.16
C THR A 92 3.21 5.26 9.14
N TYR A 93 1.96 5.10 9.57
CA TYR A 93 1.33 5.98 10.55
C TYR A 93 2.00 5.86 11.91
N SER A 94 2.30 4.64 12.38
CA SER A 94 2.96 4.43 13.67
C SER A 94 4.34 5.08 13.74
N ILE A 95 5.11 5.05 12.64
CA ILE A 95 6.42 5.72 12.55
C ILE A 95 6.23 7.23 12.59
N PHE A 96 5.24 7.77 11.86
CA PHE A 96 4.91 9.18 11.91
C PHE A 96 4.40 9.61 13.29
N ASP A 97 3.58 8.77 13.93
CA ASP A 97 2.94 9.06 15.20
C ASP A 97 3.96 9.18 16.33
N LYS A 98 4.92 8.26 16.35
CA LYS A 98 6.04 8.20 17.29
C LYS A 98 7.18 9.18 16.95
N PHE A 99 7.08 9.92 15.86
CA PHE A 99 8.14 10.86 15.47
C PHE A 99 8.10 12.13 16.32
N HIS A 100 9.02 12.20 17.28
CA HIS A 100 9.24 13.38 18.13
C HIS A 100 10.55 14.08 17.75
N ARG A 101 10.63 15.38 18.03
CA ARG A 101 11.89 16.12 17.87
C ARG A 101 12.94 15.56 18.84
N ARG A 102 14.17 15.40 18.36
CA ARG A 102 15.34 15.14 19.22
C ARG A 102 16.02 16.47 19.57
N GLU A 103 16.64 16.54 20.75
CA GLU A 103 17.22 17.79 21.28
C GLU A 103 18.33 18.37 20.38
N ASP A 104 18.98 17.52 19.59
CA ASP A 104 20.06 17.84 18.66
C ASP A 104 19.60 18.30 17.27
N VAL A 105 18.31 18.19 16.95
CA VAL A 105 17.77 18.53 15.62
C VAL A 105 17.16 19.94 15.62
N SER A 106 17.51 20.72 14.59
CA SER A 106 16.97 22.06 14.38
C SER A 106 15.46 22.01 14.10
N MET A 107 14.75 23.10 14.43
CA MET A 107 13.31 23.19 14.19
C MET A 107 12.96 23.01 12.71
N SER A 108 13.74 23.63 11.83
CA SER A 108 13.53 23.59 10.38
C SER A 108 13.71 22.19 9.82
N ASP A 109 14.75 21.47 10.24
CA ASP A 109 15.00 20.09 9.80
C ASP A 109 13.90 19.15 10.30
N TYR A 110 13.43 19.36 11.54
CA TYR A 110 12.31 18.60 12.10
C TYR A 110 11.02 18.80 11.28
N ILE A 111 10.67 20.03 10.90
CA ILE A 111 9.47 20.33 10.11
C ILE A 111 9.54 19.65 8.74
N ILE A 112 10.68 19.73 8.05
CA ILE A 112 10.89 19.07 6.75
C ILE A 112 10.68 17.55 6.87
N GLU A 113 11.29 16.94 7.89
CA GLU A 113 11.17 15.51 8.14
C GLU A 113 9.75 15.09 8.54
N PHE A 114 9.04 15.92 9.31
CA PHE A 114 7.65 15.71 9.70
C PHE A 114 6.73 15.75 8.47
N GLU A 115 6.87 16.75 7.61
CA GLU A 115 6.10 16.87 6.37
C GLU A 115 6.37 15.72 5.40
N GLN A 116 7.62 15.29 5.26
CA GLN A 116 7.97 14.13 4.44
C GLN A 116 7.32 12.85 4.95
N ARG A 117 7.31 12.61 6.27
CA ARG A 117 6.63 11.45 6.87
C ARG A 117 5.11 11.56 6.74
N TYR A 118 4.53 12.76 6.90
CA TYR A 118 3.10 12.98 6.71
C TYR A 118 2.66 12.76 5.24
N ASN A 119 3.45 13.22 4.28
CA ASN A 119 3.18 12.99 2.86
C ASN A 119 3.26 11.50 2.48
N LYS A 120 4.05 10.68 3.20
CA LYS A 120 4.00 9.21 3.07
C LYS A 120 2.70 8.63 3.63
N CYS A 121 2.16 9.17 4.73
CA CYS A 121 0.86 8.75 5.28
C CYS A 121 -0.30 9.09 4.33
N LYS A 122 -0.25 10.25 3.66
CA LYS A 122 -1.27 10.65 2.66
C LYS A 122 -1.40 9.66 1.50
N LYS A 123 -0.34 8.95 1.14
CA LYS A 123 -0.38 7.92 0.08
C LYS A 123 -1.29 6.72 0.42
N TYR A 124 -1.62 6.56 1.70
CA TYR A 124 -2.50 5.50 2.21
C TYR A 124 -3.85 6.05 2.67
N ASP A 125 -4.27 7.22 2.18
CA ASP A 125 -5.53 7.88 2.55
C ASP A 125 -5.64 8.26 4.05
N MET A 126 -4.51 8.29 4.78
CA MET A 126 -4.46 8.69 6.19
C MET A 126 -4.16 10.19 6.35
N ALA A 127 -4.88 11.03 5.59
CA ALA A 127 -4.78 12.48 5.76
C ALA A 127 -5.44 12.90 7.08
N LEU A 128 -4.70 13.65 7.89
CA LEU A 128 -5.21 14.27 9.10
C LEU A 128 -5.80 15.65 8.76
N PRO A 129 -6.90 16.06 9.43
CA PRO A 129 -7.35 17.45 9.39
C PRO A 129 -6.22 18.41 9.77
N HIS A 130 -6.19 19.59 9.14
CA HIS A 130 -5.13 20.58 9.35
C HIS A 130 -4.93 20.92 10.83
N THR A 131 -6.03 21.07 11.58
CA THR A 131 -6.02 21.33 13.02
C THR A 131 -5.36 20.20 13.81
N SER A 132 -5.67 18.94 13.50
CA SER A 132 -5.07 17.77 14.16
C SER A 132 -3.58 17.65 13.86
N LEU A 133 -3.17 17.97 12.63
CA LEU A 133 -1.77 17.98 12.23
C LEU A 133 -0.99 19.05 13.00
N ALA A 134 -1.57 20.23 13.14
CA ALA A 134 -0.94 21.35 13.81
C ALA A 134 -0.82 21.12 15.32
N VAL A 135 -1.85 20.57 15.99
CA VAL A 135 -1.76 20.14 17.39
C VAL A 135 -0.64 19.11 17.57
N LYS A 136 -0.55 18.12 16.67
CA LYS A 136 0.47 17.07 16.73
C LYS A 136 1.88 17.61 16.54
N LEU A 137 2.05 18.57 15.64
CA LEU A 137 3.33 19.29 15.47
C LEU A 137 3.69 20.01 16.78
N LEU A 138 2.76 20.74 17.38
CA LEU A 138 3.00 21.49 18.62
C LEU A 138 3.31 20.58 19.82
N ASP A 139 2.67 19.41 19.91
CA ASP A 139 2.94 18.41 20.94
C ASP A 139 4.33 17.79 20.79
N ASN A 140 4.72 17.45 19.55
CA ASN A 140 5.96 16.72 19.26
C ASN A 140 7.21 17.61 19.20
N VAL A 141 7.05 18.93 19.14
CA VAL A 141 8.16 19.90 19.12
C VAL A 141 8.68 20.21 20.53
N GLY A 142 7.99 19.78 21.59
CA GLY A 142 8.42 20.02 22.98
C GLY A 142 8.37 21.50 23.35
N LEU A 143 7.45 22.26 22.77
CA LEU A 143 7.26 23.67 23.10
C LEU A 143 6.74 23.82 24.54
N SER A 144 7.32 24.76 25.28
CA SER A 144 6.79 25.20 26.58
C SER A 144 5.34 25.68 26.43
N GLN A 145 4.57 25.62 27.51
CA GLN A 145 3.13 25.93 27.53
C GLN A 145 2.79 27.28 26.85
N SER A 146 3.66 28.29 27.02
CA SER A 146 3.53 29.62 26.42
C SER A 146 3.67 29.64 24.89
N ASN A 147 4.59 28.85 24.33
CA ASN A 147 4.79 28.77 22.87
C ASN A 147 3.68 27.98 22.17
N ARG A 148 3.06 27.02 22.88
CA ARG A 148 1.85 26.32 22.39
C ARG A 148 0.66 27.27 22.25
N GLN A 149 0.48 28.18 23.20
CA GLN A 149 -0.64 29.11 23.25
C GLN A 149 -0.59 30.14 22.11
N LEU A 150 0.61 30.62 21.76
CA LEU A 150 0.83 31.50 20.60
C LEU A 150 0.48 30.79 19.27
N ALA A 151 0.98 29.58 19.06
CA ALA A 151 0.72 28.84 17.82
C ALA A 151 -0.76 28.44 17.64
N LEU A 152 -1.45 28.11 18.73
CA LEU A 152 -2.90 27.83 18.70
C LEU A 152 -3.73 29.08 18.32
N THR A 153 -3.25 30.27 18.69
CA THR A 153 -3.91 31.54 18.35
C THR A 153 -3.75 31.86 16.85
N ASP A 154 -2.59 31.59 16.27
CA ASP A 154 -2.37 31.76 14.81
C ASP A 154 -3.16 30.76 13.96
N LEU A 155 -3.30 29.50 14.43
CA LEU A 155 -4.06 28.46 13.72
C LEU A 155 -5.58 28.70 13.75
N THR A 156 -6.09 29.29 14.82
CA THR A 156 -7.52 29.66 14.94
C THR A 156 -7.85 30.90 14.10
N LEU A 157 -6.91 31.83 13.93
CA LEU A 157 -7.08 32.98 13.04
C LEU A 157 -7.10 32.58 11.55
N ASN A 158 -6.24 31.65 11.13
CA ASN A 158 -6.15 31.22 9.72
C ASN A 158 -7.21 30.18 9.29
N SER A 159 -8.04 29.67 10.21
CA SER A 159 -9.17 28.78 9.90
C SER A 159 -10.51 29.50 9.72
N THR A 160 -10.50 30.84 9.81
CA THR A 160 -11.70 31.69 9.70
C THR A 160 -11.74 32.53 8.40
N GLN A 161 -10.95 32.18 7.38
CA GLN A 161 -11.01 32.79 6.04
C GLN A 161 -11.37 31.77 4.96
#